data_AF-A0AAE0BHK8-F1
#
_entry.id   AF-A0AAE0BHK8-F1
#
_cell.length_a   1.000
_cell.length_b   1.000
_cell.length_c   1.000
_cell.angle_alpha   90.00
_cell.angle_beta   90.00
_cell.angle_gamma   90.00
#
_symmetry.space_group_name_H-M   'P 1'
#
loop_
_entity.id
_entity.type
_entity.pdbx_description
1 polymer ?
#
loop_
_entity_poly.entity_id
_entity_poly.type
_entity_poly.pdbx_seq_one_letter_code
_entity_poly.pdbx_strand_id
1 'polypeptide(L)'
;ALRVWRVKSKNQVVCITSFDLDADGVPELISGWSNGKVEVRNNRTGEVVYRDHFTSAIAKLLTADYRNDGSDQIMACGVDGEVKGYTPGDSDSKGNLMDTNVEEESLVDLSQRKQELLFELQQYESNMKSVSKQAGNPAEQAGVVIPASTRVTSMLEMNPSKQCCELVLSTNNECVIKGVIIFAEQLFENESLFAHQQNPAPLVRVGLTPRKDVAADMLIKVMVGTRTSAIYHVFEVDYRLPKFAMYVPIRRDEAPEPISSVQFHINERISRVNMWLEASFSSSPKAEGAPPASNDSLETAFVSLRDGKPMSISVSSDNGGTVIIRSDDMEVAGEIVQDLCTYLGVSELEAIADFPYEMEAFRNVLLKVDEYNAVRLKLTAEMADSSNLVKTLVIKAEDARILTNMELMRRMYQQLYDLNRELIMEHTKRSTNHAELLAALKEVNQMIQKAARLRVGTAKTRVVAACRNAIKSNNIHSLFKIMKLGETTAAVN
;
A
#
# COMPACT_ATOMS: atom_id res chain seq x y z
N ALA A 1 -0.87 17.27 0.62
CA ALA A 1 0.52 17.56 0.20
C ALA A 1 0.66 17.12 -1.25
N LEU A 2 1.08 18.02 -2.15
CA LEU A 2 1.38 17.67 -3.53
C LEU A 2 2.76 17.01 -3.58
N ARG A 3 2.85 15.82 -4.18
CA ARG A 3 4.13 15.12 -4.41
C ARG A 3 4.89 15.88 -5.51
N VAL A 4 6.07 16.41 -5.20
CA VAL A 4 6.87 17.23 -6.14
C VAL A 4 7.50 16.36 -7.23
N TRP A 5 8.18 15.28 -6.83
CA TRP A 5 8.75 14.30 -7.74
C TRP A 5 8.74 12.91 -7.12
N ARG A 6 9.02 11.90 -7.93
CA ARG A 6 9.25 10.52 -7.47
C ARG A 6 10.27 9.87 -8.39
N VAL A 7 11.08 8.97 -7.84
CA VAL A 7 11.93 8.10 -8.64
C VAL A 7 11.70 6.65 -8.27
N LYS A 8 11.70 5.81 -9.29
CA LYS A 8 11.49 4.39 -9.19
C LYS A 8 12.72 3.66 -9.73
N SER A 9 13.18 2.68 -8.97
CA SER A 9 14.34 1.85 -9.30
C SER A 9 14.03 0.40 -8.97
N LYS A 10 14.80 -0.53 -9.54
CA LYS A 10 14.71 -1.96 -9.24
C LYS A 10 15.18 -2.28 -7.81
N ASN A 11 16.11 -1.49 -7.30
CA ASN A 11 16.69 -1.67 -5.98
C ASN A 11 15.86 -0.92 -4.94
N GLN A 12 15.82 -1.45 -3.73
CA GLN A 12 15.08 -0.83 -2.63
C GLN A 12 15.96 0.22 -1.93
N VAL A 13 15.33 1.28 -1.47
CA VAL A 13 15.98 2.28 -0.61
C VAL A 13 16.01 1.72 0.81
N VAL A 14 17.21 1.60 1.39
CA VAL A 14 17.41 1.06 2.75
C VAL A 14 17.37 2.18 3.77
N CYS A 15 17.96 3.33 3.45
CA CYS A 15 17.98 4.49 4.32
C CYS A 15 17.97 5.79 3.52
N ILE A 16 17.47 6.85 4.16
CA ILE A 16 17.45 8.21 3.61
C ILE A 16 17.92 9.18 4.70
N THR A 17 18.60 10.24 4.29
CA THR A 17 18.93 11.38 5.15
C THR A 17 18.86 12.66 4.36
N SER A 18 18.74 13.79 5.05
CA SER A 18 18.81 15.12 4.46
C SER A 18 20.10 15.80 4.90
N PHE A 19 20.89 16.30 3.95
CA PHE A 19 22.11 17.05 4.23
C PHE A 19 22.43 17.93 3.03
N ASP A 20 23.00 19.10 3.30
CA ASP A 20 23.43 20.08 2.29
C ASP A 20 24.87 19.75 1.84
N LEU A 21 25.00 19.04 0.72
CA LEU A 21 26.29 18.59 0.20
C LEU A 21 26.96 19.64 -0.72
N ASP A 22 26.17 20.44 -1.44
CA ASP A 22 26.68 21.44 -2.37
C ASP A 22 26.89 22.84 -1.75
N ALA A 23 26.55 22.98 -0.47
CA ALA A 23 26.65 24.19 0.35
C ALA A 23 25.80 25.35 -0.19
N ASP A 24 24.68 25.06 -0.86
CA ASP A 24 23.75 26.07 -1.36
C ASP A 24 22.75 26.59 -0.29
N GLY A 25 22.79 26.01 0.91
CA GLY A 25 21.92 26.33 2.05
C GLY A 25 20.59 25.57 2.05
N VAL A 26 20.36 24.68 1.07
CA VAL A 26 19.16 23.87 0.91
C VAL A 26 19.54 22.39 1.00
N PRO A 27 19.07 21.65 2.03
CA PRO A 27 19.45 20.25 2.17
C PRO A 27 18.89 19.39 1.04
N GLU A 28 19.74 18.56 0.45
CA GLU A 28 19.35 17.56 -0.54
C GLU A 28 18.89 16.25 0.10
N LEU A 29 18.23 15.41 -0.69
CA LEU A 29 17.83 14.08 -0.28
C LEU A 29 18.91 13.07 -0.65
N ILE A 30 19.51 12.45 0.36
CA ILE A 30 20.52 11.42 0.21
C ILE A 30 19.87 10.07 0.47
N SER A 31 20.06 9.15 -0.47
CA SER A 31 19.45 7.83 -0.47
C SER A 31 20.51 6.74 -0.58
N GLY A 32 20.45 5.78 0.35
CA GLY A 32 21.27 4.57 0.35
C GLY A 32 20.45 3.39 -0.15
N TRP A 33 20.97 2.69 -1.16
CA TRP A 33 20.25 1.63 -1.86
C TRP A 33 20.76 0.23 -1.50
N SER A 34 19.92 -0.78 -1.71
CA SER A 34 20.21 -2.18 -1.42
C SER A 34 21.33 -2.79 -2.27
N ASN A 35 21.71 -2.14 -3.37
CA ASN A 35 22.83 -2.55 -4.23
C ASN A 35 24.14 -1.81 -3.93
N GLY A 36 24.20 -1.01 -2.86
CA GLY A 36 25.38 -0.21 -2.51
C GLY A 36 25.45 1.14 -3.19
N LYS A 37 24.47 1.52 -4.00
CA LYS A 37 24.40 2.86 -4.57
C LYS A 37 24.13 3.88 -3.47
N VAL A 38 24.83 5.01 -3.50
CA VAL A 38 24.49 6.21 -2.74
C VAL A 38 24.15 7.29 -3.77
N GLU A 39 22.97 7.90 -3.66
CA GLU A 39 22.57 9.01 -4.53
C GLU A 39 22.13 10.20 -3.71
N VAL A 40 22.64 11.37 -4.09
CA VAL A 40 22.23 12.68 -3.59
C VAL A 40 21.37 13.32 -4.66
N ARG A 41 20.16 13.73 -4.30
CA ARG A 41 19.17 14.25 -5.23
C ARG A 41 18.62 15.58 -4.76
N ASN A 42 18.49 16.51 -5.69
CA ASN A 42 17.91 17.82 -5.39
C ASN A 42 16.46 17.67 -4.91
N ASN A 43 16.12 18.35 -3.82
CA ASN A 43 14.79 18.28 -3.21
C ASN A 43 13.67 18.81 -4.13
N ARG A 44 13.96 19.73 -5.06
CA ARG A 44 12.95 20.35 -5.94
C ARG A 44 12.73 19.56 -7.23
N THR A 45 13.79 19.19 -7.94
CA THR A 45 13.70 18.55 -9.25
C THR A 45 13.77 17.02 -9.18
N GLY A 46 14.41 16.47 -8.15
CA GLY A 46 14.70 15.05 -8.03
C GLY A 46 15.86 14.56 -8.92
N GLU A 47 16.55 15.49 -9.58
CA GLU A 47 17.76 15.23 -10.36
C GLU A 47 18.90 14.80 -9.45
N VAL A 48 19.78 13.95 -9.98
CA VAL A 48 20.91 13.40 -9.23
C VAL A 48 22.05 14.42 -9.27
N VAL A 49 22.42 14.93 -8.09
CA VAL A 49 23.56 15.85 -7.89
C VAL A 49 24.85 15.06 -7.76
N TYR A 50 24.82 13.98 -6.97
CA TYR A 50 25.99 13.14 -6.74
C TYR A 50 25.62 11.66 -6.66
N ARG A 51 26.53 10.80 -7.09
CA ARG A 51 26.37 9.35 -7.05
C ARG A 51 27.69 8.69 -6.71
N ASP A 52 27.65 7.77 -5.74
CA ASP A 52 28.74 6.84 -5.46
C ASP A 52 28.24 5.38 -5.42
N HIS A 53 29.15 4.43 -5.39
CA HIS A 53 28.89 3.01 -5.19
C HIS A 53 29.78 2.41 -4.08
N PHE A 54 29.15 1.57 -3.27
CA PHE A 54 29.79 0.65 -2.35
C PHE A 54 29.82 -0.75 -2.93
N THR A 55 30.70 -1.59 -2.39
CA THR A 55 30.77 -3.03 -2.72
C THR A 55 29.58 -3.82 -2.19
N SER A 56 28.99 -3.36 -1.07
CA SER A 56 27.86 -3.99 -0.42
C SER A 56 26.67 -3.04 -0.27
N ALA A 57 25.51 -3.57 0.14
CA ALA A 57 24.34 -2.77 0.43
C ALA A 57 24.62 -1.69 1.48
N ILE A 58 23.99 -0.53 1.35
CA ILE A 58 24.09 0.52 2.38
C ILE A 58 23.28 0.10 3.61
N ALA A 59 23.93 0.07 4.77
CA ALA A 59 23.27 -0.18 6.04
C ALA A 59 22.64 1.09 6.61
N LYS A 60 23.39 2.20 6.63
CA LYS A 60 22.92 3.48 7.20
C LYS A 60 23.67 4.68 6.65
N LEU A 61 22.95 5.80 6.57
CA LEU A 61 23.50 7.14 6.32
C LEU A 61 23.35 7.97 7.60
N LEU A 62 24.40 8.70 7.96
CA LEU A 62 24.47 9.51 9.18
C LEU A 62 25.09 10.86 8.86
N THR A 63 24.73 11.89 9.63
CA THR A 63 25.34 13.21 9.59
C THR A 63 26.05 13.44 10.91
N ALA A 64 27.36 13.65 10.87
CA ALA A 64 28.15 13.93 12.06
C ALA A 64 29.49 14.57 11.68
N ASP A 65 29.96 15.51 12.49
CA ASP A 65 31.35 15.94 12.50
C ASP A 65 32.24 14.83 13.12
N TYR A 66 32.70 13.90 12.29
CA TYR A 66 33.60 12.83 12.72
C TYR A 66 35.06 13.30 12.88
N ARG A 67 35.44 14.38 12.16
CA ARG A 67 36.82 14.90 12.16
C ARG A 67 37.06 15.92 13.26
N ASN A 68 36.01 16.32 13.99
CA ASN A 68 35.98 17.43 14.94
C ASN A 68 36.53 18.73 14.32
N ASP A 69 36.22 18.98 13.04
CA ASP A 69 36.65 20.16 12.31
C ASP A 69 35.61 21.30 12.34
N GLY A 70 34.49 21.09 13.04
CA GLY A 70 33.39 22.03 13.17
C GLY A 70 32.40 21.96 11.99
N SER A 71 32.61 21.05 11.03
CA SER A 71 31.72 20.81 9.90
C SER A 71 31.12 19.41 9.96
N ASP A 72 29.79 19.34 9.90
CA ASP A 72 29.11 18.04 9.80
C ASP A 72 29.43 17.39 8.45
N GLN A 73 29.62 16.06 8.45
CA GLN A 73 29.90 15.26 7.27
C GLN A 73 28.85 14.16 7.12
N ILE A 74 28.63 13.71 5.89
CA ILE A 74 27.79 12.54 5.66
C ILE A 74 28.65 11.29 5.77
N MET A 75 28.29 10.39 6.66
CA MET A 75 28.88 9.07 6.76
C MET A 75 27.95 8.04 6.15
N ALA A 76 28.42 7.30 5.15
CA ALA A 76 27.75 6.14 4.60
C ALA A 76 28.43 4.86 5.06
N CYS A 77 27.65 3.96 5.68
CA CYS A 77 28.13 2.69 6.18
C CYS A 77 27.54 1.54 5.35
N GLY A 78 28.41 0.70 4.78
CA GLY A 78 28.06 -0.56 4.15
C GLY A 78 27.74 -1.66 5.17
N VAL A 79 27.00 -2.67 4.75
CA VAL A 79 26.68 -3.85 5.58
C VAL A 79 27.94 -4.70 5.86
N ASP A 80 28.92 -4.66 4.97
CA ASP A 80 30.25 -5.27 5.14
C ASP A 80 31.17 -4.52 6.12
N GLY A 81 30.75 -3.34 6.58
CA GLY A 81 31.53 -2.50 7.49
C GLY A 81 32.45 -1.48 6.80
N GLU A 82 32.40 -1.35 5.47
CA GLU A 82 33.03 -0.22 4.77
C GLU A 82 32.34 1.09 5.20
N VAL A 83 33.11 2.11 5.58
CA VAL A 83 32.59 3.43 5.94
C VAL A 83 33.27 4.50 5.10
N LYS A 84 32.48 5.29 4.38
CA LYS A 84 32.98 6.47 3.65
C LYS A 84 32.35 7.74 4.22
N GLY A 85 33.19 8.76 4.42
CA GLY A 85 32.77 10.10 4.79
C GLY A 85 32.79 11.03 3.58
N TYR A 86 31.72 11.82 3.39
CA TYR A 86 31.62 12.86 2.38
C TYR A 86 31.55 14.21 3.08
N THR A 87 32.51 15.07 2.74
CA THR A 87 32.52 16.47 3.14
C THR A 87 31.75 17.31 2.11
N PRO A 88 31.00 18.34 2.55
CA PRO A 88 30.41 19.29 1.62
C PRO A 88 31.50 19.95 0.75
N GLY A 89 31.19 20.16 -0.53
CA GLY A 89 32.15 20.67 -1.49
C GLY A 89 32.52 22.13 -1.19
N ASP A 90 33.80 22.42 -1.01
CA ASP A 90 34.28 23.79 -0.80
C ASP A 90 34.09 24.60 -2.09
N SER A 91 33.52 25.81 -1.96
CA SER A 91 33.17 26.67 -3.11
C SER A 91 34.34 26.99 -4.06
N ASP A 92 35.59 26.90 -3.57
CA ASP A 92 36.83 27.11 -4.36
C ASP A 92 37.33 25.87 -5.13
N SER A 93 36.79 24.67 -4.85
CA SER A 93 37.18 23.43 -5.53
C SER A 93 36.25 23.05 -6.70
N LYS A 94 35.27 23.90 -7.04
CA LYS A 94 34.28 23.69 -8.11
C LYS A 94 34.88 23.71 -9.54
N GLY A 95 36.20 23.86 -9.68
CA GLY A 95 36.77 24.39 -10.91
C GLY A 95 37.12 23.46 -12.08
N ASN A 96 37.29 22.13 -11.96
CA ASN A 96 37.85 21.39 -13.12
C ASN A 96 37.68 19.85 -13.23
N LEU A 97 37.12 19.13 -12.25
CA LEU A 97 37.07 17.65 -12.33
C LEU A 97 35.67 17.03 -12.27
N MET A 98 34.67 17.78 -11.78
CA MET A 98 33.28 17.29 -11.64
C MET A 98 32.36 17.80 -12.75
N ASP A 99 32.54 19.05 -13.21
CA ASP A 99 31.71 19.66 -14.26
C ASP A 99 31.87 18.94 -15.60
N THR A 100 33.09 18.53 -15.99
CA THR A 100 33.30 17.93 -17.32
C THR A 100 32.53 16.63 -17.55
N ASN A 101 32.40 15.76 -16.54
CA ASN A 101 31.70 14.48 -16.73
C ASN A 101 30.16 14.63 -16.75
N VAL A 102 29.61 15.54 -15.94
CA VAL A 102 28.16 15.78 -15.91
C VAL A 102 27.73 16.62 -17.12
N GLU A 103 28.56 17.57 -17.54
CA GLU A 103 28.37 18.31 -18.78
C GLU A 103 28.52 17.40 -20.00
N GLU A 104 29.47 16.46 -20.02
CA GLU A 104 29.58 15.46 -21.10
C GLU A 104 28.39 14.50 -21.15
N GLU A 105 27.91 13.97 -20.01
CA GLU A 105 26.74 13.07 -19.97
C GLU A 105 25.46 13.80 -20.40
N SER A 106 25.26 15.04 -19.94
CA SER A 106 24.13 15.87 -20.37
C SER A 106 24.21 16.30 -21.84
N LEU A 107 25.40 16.56 -22.38
CA LEU A 107 25.61 16.80 -23.81
C LEU A 107 25.28 15.57 -24.65
N VAL A 108 25.60 14.37 -24.17
CA VAL A 108 25.24 13.10 -24.82
C VAL A 108 23.72 12.91 -24.82
N ASP A 109 23.05 13.13 -23.68
CA ASP A 109 21.59 13.04 -23.57
C ASP A 109 20.88 14.05 -24.49
N LEU A 110 21.38 15.30 -24.56
CA LEU A 110 20.87 16.33 -25.46
C LEU A 110 21.09 15.97 -26.94
N SER A 111 22.24 15.40 -27.27
CA SER A 111 22.55 14.92 -28.62
C SER A 111 21.61 13.77 -29.02
N GLN A 112 21.38 12.82 -28.12
CA GLN A 112 20.43 11.73 -28.33
C GLN A 112 19.02 12.27 -28.52
N ARG A 113 18.58 13.21 -27.67
CA ARG A 113 17.24 13.82 -27.80
C ARG A 113 17.09 14.59 -29.10
N LYS A 114 18.12 15.30 -29.55
CA LYS A 114 18.15 15.96 -30.86
C LYS A 114 18.00 14.95 -31.99
N GLN A 115 18.68 13.81 -31.92
CA GLN A 115 18.58 12.75 -32.93
C GLN A 115 17.19 12.11 -32.97
N GLU A 116 16.56 11.88 -31.80
CA GLU A 116 15.17 11.40 -31.69
C GLU A 116 14.18 12.37 -32.35
N LEU A 117 14.29 13.67 -32.05
CA LEU A 117 13.43 14.70 -32.63
C LEU A 117 13.62 14.86 -34.14
N LEU A 118 14.85 14.72 -34.64
CA LEU A 118 15.13 14.72 -36.08
C LEU A 118 14.49 13.51 -36.77
N PHE A 119 14.53 12.34 -36.14
CA PHE A 119 13.85 11.15 -36.64
C PHE A 119 12.32 11.33 -36.64
N GLU A 120 11.75 11.92 -35.59
CA GLU A 120 10.32 12.24 -35.52
C GLU A 120 9.90 13.21 -36.63
N LEU A 121 10.69 14.25 -36.89
CA LEU A 121 10.46 15.19 -38.01
C LEU A 121 10.50 14.48 -39.37
N GLN A 122 11.48 13.61 -39.61
CA GLN A 122 11.55 12.82 -40.84
C GLN A 122 10.34 11.90 -41.02
N GLN A 123 9.83 11.33 -39.93
CA GLN A 123 8.62 10.51 -39.91
C GLN A 123 7.39 11.35 -40.28
N TYR A 124 7.24 12.55 -39.69
CA TYR A 124 6.15 13.47 -40.03
C TYR A 124 6.19 13.91 -41.50
N GLU A 125 7.37 14.27 -42.03
CA GLU A 125 7.51 14.64 -43.44
C GLU A 125 7.16 13.50 -44.38
N SER A 126 7.59 12.28 -44.06
CA SER A 126 7.32 11.09 -44.87
C SER A 126 5.82 10.75 -44.90
N ASN A 127 5.16 10.88 -43.74
CA ASN A 127 3.71 10.71 -43.61
C ASN A 127 2.93 11.84 -44.32
N MET A 128 3.43 13.07 -44.32
CA MET A 128 2.78 14.19 -45.02
C MET A 128 2.90 14.05 -46.55
N LYS A 129 4.04 13.56 -47.04
CA LYS A 129 4.28 13.27 -48.46
C LYS A 129 3.40 12.11 -48.97
N SER A 130 3.16 11.08 -48.16
CA SER A 130 2.26 9.98 -48.52
C SER A 130 0.78 10.42 -48.53
N VAL A 131 0.35 11.27 -47.60
CA VAL A 131 -1.00 11.87 -47.59
C VAL A 131 -1.21 12.81 -48.79
N SER A 132 -0.21 13.59 -49.21
CA SER A 132 -0.35 14.46 -50.40
C SER A 132 -0.46 13.69 -51.74
N LYS A 133 -0.01 12.44 -51.79
CA LYS A 133 -0.10 11.57 -52.97
C LYS A 133 -1.40 10.75 -53.02
N GLN A 134 -2.25 10.83 -51.98
CA GLN A 134 -3.48 10.06 -51.82
C GLN A 134 -4.73 10.65 -52.51
N ALA A 135 -4.60 11.66 -53.36
CA ALA A 135 -5.71 12.06 -54.23
C ALA A 135 -5.97 11.07 -55.40
N GLY A 136 -5.13 10.02 -55.57
CA GLY A 136 -5.07 9.24 -56.81
C GLY A 136 -5.46 7.76 -56.80
N ASN A 137 -5.27 6.98 -55.72
CA ASN A 137 -5.65 5.54 -55.71
C ASN A 137 -5.65 4.94 -54.28
N PRO A 138 -6.76 4.32 -53.80
CA PRO A 138 -6.87 3.84 -52.41
C PRO A 138 -6.37 2.41 -52.12
N ALA A 139 -5.98 1.63 -53.14
CA ALA A 139 -5.99 0.16 -53.01
C ALA A 139 -4.66 -0.51 -52.62
N GLU A 140 -3.50 0.14 -52.74
CA GLU A 140 -2.20 -0.56 -52.63
C GLU A 140 -1.31 -0.19 -51.44
N GLN A 141 -1.81 0.58 -50.46
CA GLN A 141 -1.03 0.92 -49.25
C GLN A 141 -1.83 0.75 -47.93
N ALA A 142 -2.82 -0.14 -47.92
CA ALA A 142 -3.70 -0.37 -46.78
C ALA A 142 -3.06 -1.13 -45.58
N GLY A 143 -1.76 -1.43 -45.63
CA GLY A 143 -1.12 -2.33 -44.65
C GLY A 143 -0.65 -1.67 -43.34
N VAL A 144 -0.43 -0.36 -43.31
CA VAL A 144 0.38 0.25 -42.22
C VAL A 144 -0.24 1.52 -41.61
N VAL A 145 -1.18 2.19 -42.27
CA VAL A 145 -1.68 3.49 -41.82
C VAL A 145 -3.05 3.37 -41.18
N ILE A 146 -3.13 3.67 -39.88
CA ILE A 146 -4.39 3.77 -39.13
C ILE A 146 -5.08 5.10 -39.52
N PRO A 147 -6.42 5.13 -39.64
CA PRO A 147 -7.14 6.39 -39.86
C PRO A 147 -6.84 7.40 -38.74
N ALA A 148 -6.53 8.65 -39.11
CA ALA A 148 -6.25 9.72 -38.14
C ALA A 148 -7.42 10.05 -37.20
N SER A 149 -8.65 9.65 -37.55
CA SER A 149 -9.84 9.79 -36.70
C SER A 149 -9.98 8.72 -35.61
N THR A 150 -9.02 7.79 -35.50
CA THR A 150 -9.12 6.65 -34.57
C THR A 150 -9.01 7.13 -33.12
N ARG A 151 -10.01 6.79 -32.31
CA ARG A 151 -10.08 7.10 -30.88
C ARG A 151 -10.38 5.83 -30.10
N VAL A 152 -9.73 5.70 -28.95
CA VAL A 152 -9.97 4.62 -28.00
C VAL A 152 -10.84 5.18 -26.88
N THR A 153 -11.96 4.51 -26.60
CA THR A 153 -12.82 4.83 -25.46
C THR A 153 -12.68 3.76 -24.39
N SER A 154 -12.57 4.20 -23.14
CA SER A 154 -12.50 3.34 -21.96
C SER A 154 -13.78 3.47 -21.14
N MET A 155 -14.41 2.35 -20.79
CA MET A 155 -15.55 2.26 -19.88
C MET A 155 -15.30 1.18 -18.84
N LEU A 156 -15.82 1.35 -17.64
CA LEU A 156 -15.76 0.35 -16.58
C LEU A 156 -17.12 -0.33 -16.48
N GLU A 157 -17.17 -1.64 -16.74
CA GLU A 157 -18.35 -2.48 -16.56
C GLU A 157 -18.11 -3.44 -15.38
N MET A 158 -19.13 -3.69 -14.58
CA MET A 158 -19.03 -4.61 -13.45
C MET A 158 -19.65 -5.94 -13.83
N ASN A 159 -18.90 -7.03 -13.70
CA ASN A 159 -19.38 -8.36 -14.09
C ASN A 159 -19.59 -9.25 -12.84
N PRO A 160 -20.83 -9.41 -12.35
CA PRO A 160 -21.11 -10.21 -11.16
C PRO A 160 -20.81 -11.70 -11.35
N SER A 161 -20.93 -12.23 -12.58
CA SER A 161 -20.67 -13.65 -12.86
C SER A 161 -19.20 -14.04 -12.77
N LYS A 162 -18.29 -13.08 -13.04
CA LYS A 162 -16.84 -13.30 -12.98
C LYS A 162 -16.17 -12.69 -11.74
N GLN A 163 -16.95 -12.04 -10.86
CA GLN A 163 -16.44 -11.39 -9.65
C GLN A 163 -15.30 -10.40 -9.92
N CYS A 164 -15.38 -9.67 -11.04
CA CYS A 164 -14.36 -8.71 -11.44
C CYS A 164 -14.94 -7.45 -12.08
N CYS A 165 -14.21 -6.34 -11.96
CA CYS A 165 -14.49 -5.12 -12.71
C CYS A 165 -13.85 -5.25 -14.10
N GLU A 166 -14.63 -5.28 -15.16
CA GLU A 166 -14.12 -5.35 -16.54
C GLU A 166 -13.89 -3.94 -17.07
N LEU A 167 -12.64 -3.59 -17.33
CA LEU A 167 -12.30 -2.41 -18.11
C LEU A 167 -12.51 -2.73 -19.60
N VAL A 168 -13.50 -2.08 -20.19
CA VAL A 168 -13.91 -2.23 -21.58
C VAL A 168 -13.25 -1.15 -22.41
N LEU A 169 -12.39 -1.57 -23.33
CA LEU A 169 -11.69 -0.70 -24.27
C LEU A 169 -12.24 -0.96 -25.66
N SER A 170 -12.73 0.09 -26.31
CA SER A 170 -13.27 0.02 -27.68
C SER A 170 -12.63 1.06 -28.59
N THR A 171 -12.43 0.67 -29.85
CA THR A 171 -12.08 1.59 -30.94
C THR A 171 -13.34 2.09 -31.63
N ASN A 172 -13.32 3.33 -32.12
CA ASN A 172 -14.43 3.90 -32.88
C ASN A 172 -14.52 3.42 -34.35
N ASN A 173 -13.46 2.78 -34.84
CA ASN A 173 -13.29 2.34 -36.22
C ASN A 173 -13.06 0.82 -36.28
N GLU A 174 -12.90 0.25 -37.48
CA GLU A 174 -12.60 -1.18 -37.68
C GLU A 174 -11.19 -1.62 -37.21
N CYS A 175 -10.42 -0.70 -36.62
CA CYS A 175 -9.11 -1.00 -36.06
C CYS A 175 -9.23 -1.96 -34.87
N VAL A 176 -8.30 -2.91 -34.79
CA VAL A 176 -8.28 -3.94 -33.75
C VAL A 176 -7.28 -3.61 -32.66
N ILE A 177 -7.60 -4.01 -31.44
CA ILE A 177 -6.70 -3.91 -30.28
C ILE A 177 -5.96 -5.25 -30.17
N LYS A 178 -4.62 -5.21 -30.20
CA LYS A 178 -3.78 -6.42 -30.09
C LYS A 178 -3.36 -6.71 -28.65
N GLY A 179 -3.12 -5.65 -27.88
CA GLY A 179 -2.68 -5.74 -26.51
C GLY A 179 -2.93 -4.45 -25.76
N VAL A 180 -3.07 -4.58 -24.44
CA VAL A 180 -3.30 -3.47 -23.53
C VAL A 180 -2.31 -3.62 -22.38
N ILE A 181 -1.53 -2.57 -22.13
CA ILE A 181 -0.69 -2.48 -20.93
C ILE A 181 -1.35 -1.47 -20.00
N ILE A 182 -1.67 -1.89 -18.79
CA ILE A 182 -2.26 -1.04 -17.77
C ILE A 182 -1.21 -0.81 -16.70
N PHE A 183 -0.84 0.43 -16.45
CA PHE A 183 -0.01 0.81 -15.31
C PHE A 183 -0.89 1.39 -14.21
N ALA A 184 -0.88 0.75 -13.04
CA ALA A 184 -1.62 1.24 -11.89
C ALA A 184 -0.87 0.87 -10.62
N GLU A 185 -0.53 1.88 -9.83
CA GLU A 185 0.12 1.67 -8.53
C GLU A 185 -0.90 1.13 -7.54
N GLN A 186 -0.45 0.23 -6.65
CA GLN A 186 -1.28 -0.40 -5.60
C GLN A 186 -2.38 -1.35 -6.09
N LEU A 187 -2.70 -1.36 -7.39
CA LEU A 187 -3.68 -2.26 -7.98
C LEU A 187 -3.09 -3.64 -8.35
N PHE A 188 -1.87 -3.66 -8.88
CA PHE A 188 -1.18 -4.87 -9.33
C PHE A 188 0.08 -5.13 -8.49
N GLU A 189 0.39 -6.41 -8.24
CA GLU A 189 1.63 -6.81 -7.52
C GLU A 189 2.89 -6.37 -8.28
N ASN A 190 2.87 -6.49 -9.61
CA ASN A 190 3.96 -6.11 -10.50
C ASN A 190 3.73 -4.74 -11.17
N GLU A 191 2.82 -3.92 -10.63
CA GLU A 191 2.54 -2.52 -11.01
C GLU A 191 1.99 -2.30 -12.43
N SER A 192 2.09 -3.31 -13.29
CA SER A 192 1.51 -3.33 -14.62
C SER A 192 0.83 -4.65 -14.91
N LEU A 193 -0.24 -4.59 -15.70
CA LEU A 193 -0.94 -5.74 -16.25
C LEU A 193 -0.88 -5.67 -17.77
N PHE A 194 -0.31 -6.70 -18.40
CA PHE A 194 -0.36 -6.85 -19.85
C PHE A 194 -1.45 -7.85 -20.23
N ALA A 195 -2.50 -7.35 -20.88
CA ALA A 195 -3.56 -8.17 -21.45
C ALA A 195 -3.30 -8.33 -22.95
N HIS A 196 -2.96 -9.56 -23.36
CA HIS A 196 -2.78 -9.92 -24.76
C HIS A 196 -3.98 -10.69 -25.30
N GLN A 197 -4.51 -10.27 -26.44
CA GLN A 197 -5.62 -10.97 -27.09
C GLN A 197 -5.11 -11.84 -28.24
N GLN A 198 -5.40 -13.14 -28.18
CA GLN A 198 -5.04 -14.09 -29.25
C GLN A 198 -5.74 -13.72 -30.57
N ASN A 199 -7.03 -13.38 -30.49
CA ASN A 199 -7.84 -12.92 -31.62
C ASN A 199 -8.11 -11.40 -31.54
N PRO A 200 -7.41 -10.57 -32.33
CA PRO A 200 -7.54 -9.11 -32.26
C PRO A 200 -8.97 -8.69 -32.60
N ALA A 201 -9.58 -7.94 -31.70
CA ALA A 201 -10.95 -7.44 -31.82
C ALA A 201 -10.97 -5.92 -31.57
N PRO A 202 -11.97 -5.20 -32.10
CA PRO A 202 -12.14 -3.77 -31.81
C PRO A 202 -12.58 -3.52 -30.35
N LEU A 203 -13.07 -4.56 -29.66
CA LEU A 203 -13.49 -4.53 -28.26
C LEU A 203 -12.64 -5.49 -27.44
N VAL A 204 -12.01 -4.99 -26.38
CA VAL A 204 -11.24 -5.78 -25.41
C VAL A 204 -11.78 -5.54 -24.01
N ARG A 205 -11.95 -6.62 -23.26
CA ARG A 205 -12.37 -6.59 -21.86
C ARG A 205 -11.24 -7.10 -20.98
N VAL A 206 -10.74 -6.26 -20.07
CA VAL A 206 -9.69 -6.62 -19.13
C VAL A 206 -10.29 -6.70 -17.73
N GLY A 207 -10.31 -7.89 -17.13
CA GLY A 207 -10.77 -8.07 -15.76
C GLY A 207 -9.77 -7.50 -14.75
N LEU A 208 -10.24 -6.64 -13.87
CA LEU A 208 -9.51 -6.02 -12.77
C LEU A 208 -10.09 -6.54 -11.45
N THR A 209 -9.20 -7.01 -10.57
CA THR A 209 -9.55 -7.46 -9.21
C THR A 209 -8.65 -6.76 -8.18
N PRO A 210 -8.86 -5.45 -7.94
CA PRO A 210 -8.19 -4.73 -6.85
C PRO A 210 -8.28 -5.54 -5.56
N ARG A 211 -7.22 -5.60 -4.73
CA ARG A 211 -7.22 -6.28 -3.41
C ARG A 211 -7.62 -5.38 -2.24
N LYS A 212 -7.57 -4.07 -2.44
CA LYS A 212 -7.95 -3.05 -1.45
C LYS A 212 -8.77 -1.96 -2.12
N ASP A 213 -9.50 -1.19 -1.33
CA ASP A 213 -10.34 -0.10 -1.81
C ASP A 213 -9.53 1.19 -1.86
N VAL A 214 -8.87 1.39 -2.99
CA VAL A 214 -7.98 2.54 -3.25
C VAL A 214 -8.37 3.18 -4.56
N ALA A 215 -8.55 4.50 -4.56
CA ALA A 215 -8.63 5.26 -5.80
C ALA A 215 -7.26 5.24 -6.48
N ALA A 216 -7.21 4.74 -7.71
CA ALA A 216 -5.97 4.59 -8.46
C ALA A 216 -6.09 5.26 -9.84
N ASP A 217 -5.10 6.08 -10.17
CA ASP A 217 -4.96 6.61 -11.53
C ASP A 217 -4.26 5.54 -12.38
N MET A 218 -4.91 5.13 -13.46
CA MET A 218 -4.46 4.08 -14.35
C MET A 218 -4.01 4.71 -15.67
N LEU A 219 -2.74 4.52 -16.02
CA LEU A 219 -2.21 4.87 -17.33
C LEU A 219 -2.29 3.63 -18.23
N ILE A 220 -3.17 3.69 -19.23
CA ILE A 220 -3.45 2.57 -20.12
C ILE A 220 -2.80 2.83 -21.47
N LYS A 221 -1.89 1.96 -21.89
CA LYS A 221 -1.28 1.96 -23.21
C LYS A 221 -1.94 0.89 -24.08
N VAL A 222 -2.72 1.32 -25.05
CA VAL A 222 -3.48 0.45 -25.95
C VAL A 222 -2.77 0.33 -27.29
N MET A 223 -2.43 -0.89 -27.69
CA MET A 223 -1.83 -1.18 -28.99
C MET A 223 -2.92 -1.40 -30.03
N VAL A 224 -3.10 -0.43 -30.91
CA VAL A 224 -4.12 -0.43 -31.97
C VAL A 224 -3.45 -0.62 -33.33
N GLY A 225 -4.07 -1.43 -34.19
CA GLY A 225 -3.56 -1.71 -35.54
C GLY A 225 -4.61 -2.33 -36.44
N THR A 226 -4.18 -2.76 -37.62
CA THR A 226 -4.99 -3.61 -38.51
C THR A 226 -4.71 -5.08 -38.18
N ARG A 227 -5.55 -6.02 -38.65
CA ARG A 227 -5.41 -7.45 -38.29
C ARG A 227 -4.09 -8.08 -38.73
N THR A 228 -3.45 -7.53 -39.77
CA THR A 228 -2.23 -8.07 -40.39
C THR A 228 -1.01 -7.18 -40.18
N SER A 229 -1.11 -6.06 -39.45
CA SER A 229 0.01 -5.13 -39.27
C SER A 229 1.07 -5.70 -38.33
N ALA A 230 2.35 -5.57 -38.71
CA ALA A 230 3.49 -5.85 -37.85
C ALA A 230 3.80 -4.70 -36.87
N ILE A 231 3.33 -3.49 -37.18
CA ILE A 231 3.53 -2.27 -36.39
C ILE A 231 2.17 -1.83 -35.83
N TYR A 232 2.13 -1.47 -34.56
CA TYR A 232 0.94 -1.00 -33.86
C TYR A 232 1.18 0.40 -33.30
N HIS A 233 0.15 1.24 -33.33
CA HIS A 233 0.17 2.54 -32.67
C HIS A 233 -0.20 2.37 -31.21
N VAL A 234 0.56 3.03 -30.33
CA VAL A 234 0.30 3.02 -28.88
C VAL A 234 -0.50 4.28 -28.53
N PHE A 235 -1.75 4.09 -28.11
CA PHE A 235 -2.58 5.15 -27.57
C PHE A 235 -2.46 5.15 -26.05
N GLU A 236 -2.15 6.32 -25.48
CA GLU A 236 -2.13 6.52 -24.03
C GLU A 236 -3.49 7.07 -23.59
N VAL A 237 -4.14 6.38 -22.66
CA VAL A 237 -5.45 6.72 -22.10
C VAL A 237 -5.33 6.72 -20.59
N ASP A 238 -5.65 7.84 -19.97
CA ASP A 238 -5.74 7.96 -18.52
C ASP A 238 -7.15 7.64 -18.05
N TYR A 239 -7.27 6.72 -17.09
CA TYR A 239 -8.54 6.38 -16.46
C TYR A 239 -8.38 6.34 -14.94
N ARG A 240 -9.23 7.05 -14.21
CA ARG A 240 -9.23 7.05 -12.75
C ARG A 240 -10.22 6.04 -12.22
N LEU A 241 -9.73 5.02 -11.53
CA LEU A 241 -10.56 4.04 -10.85
C LEU A 241 -11.12 4.63 -9.54
N PRO A 242 -12.44 4.63 -9.34
CA PRO A 242 -13.05 5.02 -8.06
C PRO A 242 -12.60 4.09 -6.93
N LYS A 243 -12.59 4.61 -5.70
CA LYS A 243 -12.09 3.87 -4.53
C LYS A 243 -12.88 2.59 -4.25
N PHE A 244 -14.20 2.66 -4.40
CA PHE A 244 -15.12 1.55 -4.14
C PHE A 244 -15.64 0.94 -5.45
N ALA A 245 -14.75 0.73 -6.44
CA ALA A 245 -15.12 0.18 -7.75
C ALA A 245 -15.66 -1.27 -7.69
N MET A 246 -15.30 -2.04 -6.66
CA MET A 246 -15.69 -3.45 -6.51
C MET A 246 -17.11 -3.66 -5.98
N TYR A 247 -17.87 -2.59 -5.71
CA TYR A 247 -19.20 -2.67 -5.09
C TYR A 247 -20.28 -2.32 -6.12
N VAL A 248 -21.10 -3.31 -6.47
CA VAL A 248 -22.16 -3.17 -7.48
C VAL A 248 -23.47 -2.76 -6.82
N PRO A 249 -24.18 -1.73 -7.31
CA PRO A 249 -25.48 -1.36 -6.78
C PRO A 249 -26.51 -2.46 -7.09
N ILE A 250 -27.25 -2.91 -6.07
CA ILE A 250 -28.32 -3.91 -6.19
C ILE A 250 -29.61 -3.32 -5.62
N ARG A 251 -30.77 -3.82 -6.09
CA ARG A 251 -32.07 -3.48 -5.50
C ARG A 251 -32.18 -4.09 -4.11
N ARG A 252 -32.67 -3.31 -3.15
CA ARG A 252 -32.79 -3.69 -1.73
C ARG A 252 -33.54 -5.02 -1.53
N ASP A 253 -34.55 -5.30 -2.35
CA ASP A 253 -35.40 -6.49 -2.23
C ASP A 253 -34.66 -7.82 -2.49
N GLU A 254 -33.46 -7.77 -3.08
CA GLU A 254 -32.70 -8.97 -3.50
C GLU A 254 -31.61 -9.40 -2.50
N ALA A 255 -31.29 -8.59 -1.48
CA ALA A 255 -30.16 -8.83 -0.59
C ALA A 255 -30.57 -8.97 0.89
N PRO A 256 -30.01 -9.94 1.64
CA PRO A 256 -30.23 -10.03 3.08
C PRO A 256 -29.60 -8.84 3.80
N GLU A 257 -30.31 -8.27 4.78
CA GLU A 257 -29.79 -7.14 5.57
C GLU A 257 -28.63 -7.60 6.47
N PRO A 258 -27.46 -6.92 6.43
CA PRO A 258 -26.37 -7.19 7.33
C PRO A 258 -26.79 -6.95 8.79
N ILE A 259 -26.34 -7.81 9.70
CA ILE A 259 -26.65 -7.69 11.13
C ILE A 259 -25.86 -6.53 11.74
N SER A 260 -24.66 -6.28 11.21
CA SER A 260 -23.75 -5.27 11.74
C SER A 260 -24.04 -3.89 11.16
N SER A 261 -23.96 -2.86 12.00
CA SER A 261 -24.26 -1.49 11.60
C SER A 261 -23.41 -0.44 12.30
N VAL A 262 -23.24 0.69 11.63
CA VAL A 262 -22.57 1.89 12.12
C VAL A 262 -23.49 3.07 11.91
N GLN A 263 -23.83 3.76 12.99
CA GLN A 263 -24.68 4.93 13.00
C GLN A 263 -23.88 6.14 13.45
N PHE A 264 -24.00 7.24 12.71
CA PHE A 264 -23.46 8.52 13.09
C PHE A 264 -24.32 9.64 12.51
N HIS A 265 -24.06 10.86 12.95
CA HIS A 265 -24.83 12.04 12.59
C HIS A 265 -23.97 13.00 11.77
N ILE A 266 -24.47 13.44 10.61
CA ILE A 266 -23.83 14.43 9.77
C ILE A 266 -24.82 15.54 9.45
N ASN A 267 -24.43 16.78 9.76
CA ASN A 267 -25.18 17.97 9.40
C ASN A 267 -24.79 18.48 7.99
N GLU A 268 -25.08 17.69 6.95
CA GLU A 268 -24.81 18.02 5.54
C GLU A 268 -26.01 17.70 4.66
N ARG A 269 -26.05 18.31 3.47
CA ARG A 269 -27.14 18.07 2.51
C ARG A 269 -27.02 16.67 1.89
N ILE A 270 -28.14 15.95 1.82
CA ILE A 270 -28.22 14.61 1.20
C ILE A 270 -27.73 14.63 -0.26
N SER A 271 -27.96 15.72 -1.00
CA SER A 271 -27.47 15.89 -2.36
C SER A 271 -25.94 15.83 -2.48
N ARG A 272 -25.20 16.31 -1.47
CA ARG A 272 -23.73 16.23 -1.43
C ARG A 272 -23.26 14.81 -1.12
N VAL A 273 -23.99 14.08 -0.29
CA VAL A 273 -23.74 12.65 -0.05
C VAL A 273 -24.00 11.82 -1.31
N ASN A 274 -25.04 12.15 -2.08
CA ASN A 274 -25.28 11.51 -3.38
C ASN A 274 -24.15 11.79 -4.39
N MET A 275 -23.64 13.03 -4.44
CA MET A 275 -22.48 13.37 -5.28
C MET A 275 -21.21 12.62 -4.87
N TRP A 276 -21.02 12.40 -3.56
CA TRP A 276 -19.93 11.54 -3.07
C TRP A 276 -20.13 10.08 -3.46
N LEU A 277 -21.36 9.53 -3.34
CA LEU A 277 -21.66 8.17 -3.78
C LEU A 277 -21.34 7.99 -5.26
N GLU A 278 -21.75 8.92 -6.13
CA GLU A 278 -21.46 8.89 -7.57
C GLU A 278 -19.96 9.02 -7.91
N ALA A 279 -19.19 9.73 -7.08
CA ALA A 279 -17.76 9.92 -7.30
C ALA A 279 -16.91 8.76 -6.76
N SER A 280 -17.29 8.21 -5.60
CA SER A 280 -16.53 7.18 -4.89
C SER A 280 -16.96 5.77 -5.30
N PHE A 281 -18.20 5.59 -5.73
CA PHE A 281 -18.73 4.36 -6.33
C PHE A 281 -18.98 4.60 -7.81
N SER A 282 -18.75 3.60 -8.66
CA SER A 282 -19.09 3.66 -10.10
C SER A 282 -20.61 3.59 -10.35
N SER A 283 -21.44 4.05 -9.42
CA SER A 283 -22.89 4.04 -9.52
C SER A 283 -23.35 5.19 -10.41
N SER A 284 -23.62 4.92 -11.68
CA SER A 284 -24.37 5.87 -12.48
C SER A 284 -25.82 5.93 -11.98
N PRO A 285 -26.46 7.11 -11.88
CA PRO A 285 -27.88 7.24 -11.55
C PRO A 285 -28.82 6.68 -12.63
N LYS A 286 -28.28 6.02 -13.67
CA LYS A 286 -29.01 5.37 -14.77
C LYS A 286 -29.06 3.84 -14.66
N ALA A 287 -28.71 3.28 -13.50
CA ALA A 287 -29.06 1.88 -13.22
C ALA A 287 -30.59 1.81 -13.03
N GLU A 288 -31.29 1.12 -13.92
CA GLU A 288 -32.72 0.86 -13.83
C GLU A 288 -33.08 0.26 -12.46
N GLY A 289 -33.64 1.08 -11.56
CA GLY A 289 -34.08 0.64 -10.22
C GLY A 289 -33.50 1.39 -9.03
N ALA A 290 -32.75 2.48 -9.22
CA ALA A 290 -32.48 3.40 -8.11
C ALA A 290 -33.82 4.07 -7.70
N PRO A 291 -34.25 3.99 -6.42
CA PRO A 291 -35.39 4.75 -5.97
C PRO A 291 -35.13 6.24 -6.22
N PRO A 292 -36.14 7.03 -6.63
CA PRO A 292 -35.96 8.46 -6.79
C PRO A 292 -35.46 9.00 -5.46
N ALA A 293 -34.30 9.68 -5.48
CA ALA A 293 -33.79 10.37 -4.31
C ALA A 293 -34.87 11.35 -3.84
N SER A 294 -35.61 10.96 -2.82
CA SER A 294 -36.48 11.88 -2.10
C SER A 294 -35.55 12.84 -1.37
N ASN A 295 -35.90 14.13 -1.32
CA ASN A 295 -35.07 15.12 -0.61
C ASN A 295 -34.85 14.78 0.87
N ASP A 296 -35.66 13.87 1.44
CA ASP A 296 -35.65 13.53 2.87
C ASP A 296 -34.97 12.18 3.19
N SER A 297 -34.83 11.26 2.23
CA SER A 297 -34.16 9.98 2.47
C SER A 297 -33.47 9.41 1.22
N LEU A 298 -32.27 8.88 1.42
CA LEU A 298 -31.47 8.18 0.40
C LEU A 298 -31.09 6.80 0.94
N GLU A 299 -31.44 5.75 0.21
CA GLU A 299 -31.05 4.40 0.56
C GLU A 299 -30.49 3.67 -0.67
N THR A 300 -29.27 3.18 -0.53
CA THR A 300 -28.53 2.48 -1.58
C THR A 300 -27.95 1.19 -1.04
N ALA A 301 -28.18 0.07 -1.71
CA ALA A 301 -27.59 -1.22 -1.39
C ALA A 301 -26.54 -1.60 -2.44
N PHE A 302 -25.45 -2.20 -2.01
CA PHE A 302 -24.38 -2.70 -2.85
C PHE A 302 -24.03 -4.14 -2.47
N VAL A 303 -23.46 -4.87 -3.42
CA VAL A 303 -22.80 -6.16 -3.15
C VAL A 303 -21.35 -6.08 -3.58
N SER A 304 -20.47 -6.53 -2.69
CA SER A 304 -19.05 -6.64 -2.97
C SER A 304 -18.79 -7.79 -3.95
N LEU A 305 -18.08 -7.50 -5.04
CA LEU A 305 -17.63 -8.50 -6.00
C LEU A 305 -16.54 -9.42 -5.45
N ARG A 306 -15.90 -9.07 -4.32
CA ARG A 306 -14.78 -9.83 -3.74
C ARG A 306 -15.25 -11.07 -2.98
N ASP A 307 -16.24 -10.87 -2.13
CA ASP A 307 -16.73 -11.84 -1.14
C ASP A 307 -18.24 -12.09 -1.25
N GLY A 308 -18.94 -11.37 -2.13
CA GLY A 308 -20.39 -11.51 -2.33
C GLY A 308 -21.22 -10.97 -1.16
N LYS A 309 -20.61 -10.25 -0.20
CA LYS A 309 -21.34 -9.73 0.95
C LYS A 309 -22.13 -8.47 0.59
N PRO A 310 -23.38 -8.34 1.07
CA PRO A 310 -24.17 -7.14 0.90
C PRO A 310 -23.74 -6.04 1.87
N MET A 311 -23.98 -4.81 1.45
CA MET A 311 -23.82 -3.62 2.27
C MET A 311 -24.91 -2.61 1.90
N SER A 312 -25.38 -1.83 2.86
CA SER A 312 -26.34 -0.76 2.59
C SER A 312 -25.98 0.52 3.30
N ILE A 313 -26.29 1.63 2.63
CA ILE A 313 -26.10 2.98 3.15
C ILE A 313 -27.46 3.64 3.11
N SER A 314 -27.96 4.02 4.28
CA SER A 314 -29.23 4.73 4.44
C SER A 314 -29.00 6.06 5.15
N VAL A 315 -29.48 7.15 4.56
CA VAL A 315 -29.41 8.51 5.07
C VAL A 315 -30.84 9.02 5.26
N SER A 316 -31.17 9.51 6.46
CA SER A 316 -32.47 10.09 6.78
C SER A 316 -32.33 11.52 7.32
N SER A 317 -33.11 12.43 6.76
CA SER A 317 -33.20 13.85 7.15
C SER A 317 -34.00 14.07 8.43
N ASP A 318 -34.95 13.17 8.74
CA ASP A 318 -35.97 13.36 9.80
C ASP A 318 -35.39 13.45 11.23
N ASN A 319 -34.18 12.92 11.45
CA ASN A 319 -33.43 13.02 12.71
C ASN A 319 -32.09 13.78 12.54
N GLY A 320 -32.11 14.86 11.76
CA GLY A 320 -31.00 15.80 11.57
C GLY A 320 -29.83 15.28 10.73
N GLY A 321 -30.05 14.30 9.83
CA GLY A 321 -29.00 13.74 8.99
C GLY A 321 -28.30 12.54 9.61
N THR A 322 -29.09 11.59 10.12
CA THR A 322 -28.54 10.32 10.61
C THR A 322 -28.16 9.44 9.42
N VAL A 323 -26.89 9.00 9.39
CA VAL A 323 -26.36 8.06 8.41
C VAL A 323 -26.17 6.71 9.09
N ILE A 324 -26.74 5.66 8.50
CA ILE A 324 -26.58 4.28 8.94
C ILE A 324 -25.92 3.51 7.81
N ILE A 325 -24.74 2.95 8.08
CA ILE A 325 -24.01 2.05 7.21
C ILE A 325 -24.17 0.65 7.76
N ARG A 326 -24.77 -0.26 7.00
CA ARG A 326 -24.86 -1.68 7.35
C ARG A 326 -23.85 -2.45 6.51
N SER A 327 -22.90 -3.09 7.19
CA SER A 327 -21.87 -3.92 6.57
C SER A 327 -21.32 -4.86 7.64
N ASP A 328 -21.15 -6.13 7.30
CA ASP A 328 -20.58 -7.13 8.21
C ASP A 328 -19.06 -7.02 8.37
N ASP A 329 -18.38 -6.20 7.56
CA ASP A 329 -16.94 -5.96 7.64
C ASP A 329 -16.65 -4.57 8.25
N MET A 330 -16.02 -4.57 9.44
CA MET A 330 -15.67 -3.34 10.14
C MET A 330 -14.63 -2.50 9.40
N GLU A 331 -13.74 -3.13 8.61
CA GLU A 331 -12.72 -2.42 7.85
C GLU A 331 -13.33 -1.61 6.71
N VAL A 332 -14.23 -2.22 5.94
CA VAL A 332 -14.97 -1.55 4.85
C VAL A 332 -15.82 -0.41 5.40
N ALA A 333 -16.57 -0.65 6.48
CA ALA A 333 -17.34 0.40 7.14
C ALA A 333 -16.45 1.58 7.58
N GLY A 334 -15.28 1.29 8.15
CA GLY A 334 -14.30 2.31 8.52
C GLY A 334 -13.76 3.09 7.33
N GLU A 335 -13.45 2.43 6.22
CA GLU A 335 -12.94 3.12 5.03
C GLU A 335 -13.98 4.02 4.37
N ILE A 336 -15.24 3.61 4.38
CA ILE A 336 -16.37 4.42 3.92
C ILE A 336 -16.56 5.65 4.80
N VAL A 337 -16.57 5.49 6.12
CA VAL A 337 -16.72 6.62 7.06
C VAL A 337 -15.60 7.64 6.88
N GLN A 338 -14.34 7.17 6.78
CA GLN A 338 -13.19 8.06 6.58
C GLN A 338 -13.23 8.79 5.23
N ASP A 339 -13.62 8.09 4.17
CA ASP A 339 -13.73 8.67 2.82
C ASP A 339 -14.82 9.74 2.77
N LEU A 340 -16.00 9.42 3.32
CA LEU A 340 -17.13 10.34 3.42
C LEU A 340 -16.76 11.60 4.20
N CYS A 341 -16.11 11.47 5.36
CA CYS A 341 -15.68 12.61 6.16
C CYS A 341 -14.63 13.47 5.43
N THR A 342 -13.71 12.83 4.71
CA THR A 342 -12.69 13.54 3.92
C THR A 342 -13.32 14.34 2.77
N TYR A 343 -14.32 13.78 2.09
CA TYR A 343 -15.04 14.45 1.01
C TYR A 343 -15.90 15.61 1.50
N LEU A 344 -16.58 15.44 2.64
CA LEU A 344 -17.43 16.48 3.23
C LEU A 344 -16.60 17.56 3.94
N GLY A 345 -15.38 17.26 4.35
CA GLY A 345 -14.51 18.16 5.12
C GLY A 345 -14.84 18.17 6.61
N VAL A 346 -15.42 17.08 7.13
CA VAL A 346 -15.78 16.93 8.55
C VAL A 346 -14.54 16.58 9.36
N SER A 347 -14.18 17.42 10.33
CA SER A 347 -12.97 17.24 11.15
C SER A 347 -13.17 16.30 12.35
N GLU A 348 -14.39 16.21 12.88
CA GLU A 348 -14.71 15.38 14.05
C GLU A 348 -16.00 14.61 13.82
N LEU A 349 -15.97 13.31 14.09
CA LEU A 349 -17.14 12.44 13.98
C LEU A 349 -17.11 11.36 15.07
N GLU A 350 -18.18 11.29 15.84
CA GLU A 350 -18.48 10.18 16.75
C GLU A 350 -19.46 9.21 16.09
N ALA A 351 -19.22 7.92 16.29
CA ALA A 351 -20.02 6.85 15.69
C ALA A 351 -20.36 5.79 16.74
N ILE A 352 -21.57 5.27 16.63
CA ILE A 352 -22.08 4.11 17.36
C ILE A 352 -21.96 2.91 16.42
N ALA A 353 -21.25 1.89 16.86
CA ALA A 353 -20.93 0.72 16.05
C ALA A 353 -21.40 -0.55 16.75
N ASP A 354 -22.09 -1.43 16.02
CA ASP A 354 -22.45 -2.76 16.51
C ASP A 354 -22.04 -3.84 15.51
N PHE A 355 -21.09 -4.67 15.92
CA PHE A 355 -20.50 -5.75 15.12
C PHE A 355 -20.42 -7.04 15.97
N PRO A 356 -21.53 -7.77 16.15
CA PRO A 356 -21.59 -8.87 17.12
C PRO A 356 -20.60 -10.00 16.82
N TYR A 357 -20.47 -10.41 15.55
CA TYR A 357 -19.59 -11.51 15.14
C TYR A 357 -18.10 -11.17 15.33
N GLU A 358 -17.68 -9.98 14.90
CA GLU A 358 -16.29 -9.55 15.09
C GLU A 358 -15.94 -9.35 16.57
N MET A 359 -16.88 -8.89 17.39
CA MET A 359 -16.67 -8.73 18.83
C MET A 359 -16.53 -10.08 19.55
N GLU A 360 -17.27 -11.11 19.13
CA GLU A 360 -17.11 -12.46 19.67
C GLU A 360 -15.77 -13.09 19.24
N ALA A 361 -15.38 -12.91 17.97
CA ALA A 361 -14.05 -13.32 17.51
C ALA A 361 -12.94 -12.63 18.32
N PHE A 362 -13.06 -11.33 18.55
CA PHE A 362 -12.10 -10.56 19.36
C PHE A 362 -12.04 -11.05 20.81
N ARG A 363 -13.18 -11.43 21.41
CA ARG A 363 -13.21 -12.03 22.75
C ARG A 363 -12.38 -13.30 22.82
N ASN A 364 -12.48 -14.17 21.81
CA ASN A 364 -11.71 -15.41 21.74
C ASN A 364 -10.22 -15.14 21.61
N VAL A 365 -9.82 -14.11 20.86
CA VAL A 365 -8.42 -13.70 20.73
C VAL A 365 -7.85 -13.23 22.08
N LEU A 366 -8.61 -12.42 22.84
CA LEU A 366 -8.19 -11.97 24.17
C LEU A 366 -7.98 -13.13 25.15
N LEU A 367 -8.88 -14.12 25.14
CA LEU A 367 -8.73 -15.33 25.97
C LEU A 367 -7.46 -16.11 25.62
N LYS A 368 -7.14 -16.25 24.32
CA LYS A 368 -5.90 -16.89 23.86
C LYS A 368 -4.66 -16.12 24.31
N VAL A 369 -4.69 -14.78 24.29
CA VAL A 369 -3.57 -13.95 24.75
C VAL A 369 -3.26 -14.20 26.22
N ASP A 370 -4.29 -14.33 27.07
CA ASP A 370 -4.12 -14.65 28.49
C ASP A 370 -3.50 -16.03 28.69
N GLU A 371 -3.97 -17.04 27.95
CA GLU A 371 -3.42 -18.40 27.96
C GLU A 371 -1.94 -18.42 27.54
N TYR A 372 -1.61 -17.79 26.41
CA TYR A 372 -0.22 -17.71 25.91
C TYR A 372 0.72 -16.96 26.86
N ASN A 373 0.23 -15.92 27.54
CA ASN A 373 1.01 -15.23 28.57
C ASN A 373 1.27 -16.13 29.79
N ALA A 374 0.28 -16.91 30.23
CA ALA A 374 0.44 -17.87 31.33
C ALA A 374 1.47 -18.96 30.97
N VAL A 375 1.38 -19.53 29.78
CA VAL A 375 2.34 -20.53 29.26
C VAL A 375 3.74 -19.91 29.14
N ARG A 376 3.86 -18.67 28.66
CA ARG A 376 5.16 -17.97 28.56
C ARG A 376 5.84 -17.81 29.92
N LEU A 377 5.10 -17.45 30.96
CA LEU A 377 5.63 -17.30 32.32
C LEU A 377 6.16 -18.64 32.85
N LYS A 378 5.40 -19.72 32.66
CA LYS A 378 5.81 -21.07 33.06
C LYS A 378 7.09 -21.52 32.36
N LEU A 379 7.14 -21.42 31.03
CA LEU A 379 8.32 -21.81 30.24
C LEU A 379 9.56 -20.97 30.58
N THR A 380 9.38 -19.71 30.97
CA THR A 380 10.50 -18.83 31.35
C THR A 380 11.12 -19.25 32.68
N ALA A 381 10.30 -19.73 33.63
CA ALA A 381 10.78 -20.28 34.90
C ALA A 381 11.53 -21.60 34.70
N GLU A 382 10.95 -22.55 33.95
CA GLU A 382 11.56 -23.85 33.64
C GLU A 382 12.93 -23.69 32.94
N MET A 383 13.02 -22.80 31.95
CA MET A 383 14.27 -22.52 31.24
C MET A 383 15.35 -21.89 32.14
N ALA A 384 14.97 -21.09 33.13
CA ALA A 384 15.92 -20.49 34.08
C ALA A 384 16.51 -21.56 35.00
N ASP A 385 15.70 -22.49 35.49
CA ASP A 385 16.14 -23.63 36.31
C ASP A 385 17.06 -24.55 35.51
N SER A 386 16.68 -24.91 34.28
CA SER A 386 17.50 -25.70 33.36
C SER A 386 18.83 -25.00 33.02
N SER A 387 18.83 -23.68 32.82
CA SER A 387 20.07 -22.91 32.57
C SER A 387 21.01 -22.90 33.78
N ASN A 388 20.46 -22.82 35.00
CA ASN A 388 21.25 -22.91 36.23
C ASN A 388 21.82 -24.33 36.44
N LEU A 389 21.06 -25.35 36.06
CA LEU A 389 21.52 -26.74 36.09
C LEU A 389 22.65 -26.98 35.08
N VAL A 390 22.56 -26.44 33.85
CA VAL A 390 23.65 -26.49 32.86
C VAL A 390 24.92 -25.88 33.44
N LYS A 391 24.87 -24.68 34.02
CA LYS A 391 26.04 -24.04 34.63
C LYS A 391 26.68 -24.92 35.71
N THR A 392 25.85 -25.52 36.57
CA THR A 392 26.30 -26.41 37.64
C THR A 392 26.96 -27.68 37.08
N LEU A 393 26.38 -28.29 36.05
CA LEU A 393 26.91 -29.48 35.39
C LEU A 393 28.23 -29.19 34.67
N VAL A 394 28.37 -28.03 34.02
CA VAL A 394 29.62 -27.60 33.38
C VAL A 394 30.74 -27.47 34.41
N ILE A 395 30.48 -26.82 35.55
CA ILE A 395 31.47 -26.67 36.63
C ILE A 395 31.88 -28.04 37.16
N LYS A 396 30.92 -28.92 37.45
CA LYS A 396 31.21 -30.29 37.94
C LYS A 396 31.95 -31.16 36.92
N ALA A 397 31.63 -31.02 35.64
CA ALA A 397 32.33 -31.73 34.57
C ALA A 397 33.79 -31.26 34.47
N GLU A 398 34.03 -29.96 34.61
CA GLU A 398 35.37 -29.38 34.59
C GLU A 398 36.20 -29.78 35.82
N ASP A 399 35.61 -29.77 37.02
CA ASP A 399 36.27 -30.27 38.24
C ASP A 399 36.69 -31.74 38.09
N ALA A 400 35.81 -32.58 37.54
CA ALA A 400 36.10 -33.99 37.29
C ALA A 400 37.22 -34.18 36.27
N ARG A 401 37.26 -33.31 35.24
CA ARG A 401 38.32 -33.29 34.22
C ARG A 401 39.67 -32.92 34.84
N ILE A 402 39.71 -31.89 35.70
CA ILE A 402 40.93 -31.45 36.42
C ILE A 402 41.46 -32.58 37.32
N LEU A 403 40.55 -33.30 38.00
CA LEU A 403 40.89 -34.45 38.85
C LEU A 403 41.15 -35.75 38.07
N THR A 404 41.11 -35.72 36.73
CA THR A 404 41.28 -36.88 35.83
C THR A 404 40.29 -38.04 36.05
N ASN A 405 39.14 -37.77 36.69
CA ASN A 405 38.07 -38.76 36.89
C ASN A 405 37.17 -38.85 35.64
N MET A 406 37.58 -39.69 34.69
CA MET A 406 36.90 -39.85 33.40
C MET A 406 35.49 -40.43 33.49
N GLU A 407 35.21 -41.27 34.49
CA GLU A 407 33.87 -41.85 34.67
C GLU A 407 32.84 -40.79 35.08
N LEU A 408 33.20 -39.96 36.05
CA LEU A 408 32.33 -38.89 36.52
C LEU A 408 32.16 -37.80 35.46
N MET A 409 33.23 -37.47 34.74
CA MET A 409 33.19 -36.56 33.59
C MET A 409 32.20 -37.04 32.53
N ARG A 410 32.29 -38.31 32.09
CA ARG A 410 31.40 -38.88 31.08
C ARG A 410 29.93 -38.85 31.53
N ARG A 411 29.66 -39.13 32.81
CA ARG A 411 28.31 -39.07 33.37
C ARG A 411 27.75 -37.64 33.39
N MET A 412 28.56 -36.65 33.75
CA MET A 412 28.13 -35.23 33.73
C MET A 412 27.87 -34.73 32.30
N TYR A 413 28.70 -35.09 31.32
CA TYR A 413 28.45 -34.74 29.92
C TYR A 413 27.22 -35.45 29.33
N GLN A 414 26.93 -36.68 29.75
CA GLN A 414 25.70 -37.36 29.35
C GLN A 414 24.46 -36.61 29.86
N GLN A 415 24.46 -36.23 31.15
CA GLN A 415 23.40 -35.41 31.72
C GLN A 415 23.27 -34.04 31.04
N LEU A 416 24.39 -33.41 30.70
CA LEU A 416 24.41 -32.14 29.98
C LEU A 416 23.86 -32.29 28.56
N TYR A 417 24.15 -33.40 27.87
CA TYR A 417 23.60 -33.69 26.55
C TYR A 417 22.09 -33.89 26.58
N ASP A 418 21.57 -34.62 27.57
CA ASP A 418 20.14 -34.83 27.76
C ASP A 418 19.43 -33.50 28.08
N LEU A 419 20.00 -32.70 28.98
CA LEU A 419 19.49 -31.37 29.34
C LEU A 419 19.55 -30.39 28.15
N ASN A 420 20.59 -30.46 27.31
CA ASN A 420 20.68 -29.63 26.11
C ASN A 420 19.59 -30.00 25.09
N ARG A 421 19.28 -31.29 24.92
CA ARG A 421 18.16 -31.72 24.07
C ARG A 421 16.82 -31.22 24.60
N GLU A 422 16.62 -31.29 25.90
CA GLU A 422 15.42 -30.76 26.56
C GLU A 422 15.29 -29.24 26.35
N LEU A 423 16.37 -28.49 26.59
CA LEU A 423 16.41 -27.04 26.35
C LEU A 423 16.10 -26.65 24.91
N ILE A 424 16.58 -27.41 23.91
CA ILE A 424 16.24 -27.15 22.50
C ILE A 424 14.74 -27.36 22.24
N MET A 425 14.14 -28.40 22.84
CA MET A 425 12.71 -28.65 22.73
C MET A 425 11.88 -27.55 23.42
N GLU A 426 12.27 -27.14 24.62
CA GLU A 426 11.63 -26.04 25.35
C GLU A 426 11.77 -24.70 24.60
N HIS A 427 12.95 -24.40 24.07
CA HIS A 427 13.17 -23.21 23.26
C HIS A 427 12.29 -23.20 22.01
N THR A 428 12.13 -24.35 21.35
CA THR A 428 11.23 -24.49 20.19
C THR A 428 9.78 -24.21 20.60
N LYS A 429 9.29 -24.82 21.68
CA LYS A 429 7.94 -24.56 22.23
C LYS A 429 7.75 -23.07 22.57
N ARG A 430 8.76 -22.45 23.19
CA ARG A 430 8.75 -21.02 23.53
C ARG A 430 8.70 -20.15 22.28
N SER A 431 9.50 -20.46 21.25
CA SER A 431 9.52 -19.72 19.99
C SER A 431 8.16 -19.79 19.31
N THR A 432 7.53 -20.96 19.26
CA THR A 432 6.19 -21.13 18.71
C THR A 432 5.14 -20.35 19.51
N ASN A 433 5.12 -20.53 20.84
CA ASN A 433 4.21 -19.78 21.73
C ASN A 433 4.39 -18.27 21.61
N HIS A 434 5.64 -17.80 21.46
CA HIS A 434 5.92 -16.37 21.28
C HIS A 434 5.44 -15.85 19.91
N ALA A 435 5.62 -16.63 18.84
CA ALA A 435 5.13 -16.27 17.51
C ALA A 435 3.59 -16.19 17.48
N GLU A 436 2.90 -17.16 18.09
CA GLU A 436 1.43 -17.17 18.22
C GLU A 436 0.93 -16.00 19.08
N LEU A 437 1.60 -15.71 20.20
CA LEU A 437 1.28 -14.54 21.04
C LEU A 437 1.46 -13.23 20.27
N LEU A 438 2.52 -13.07 19.49
CA LEU A 438 2.74 -11.87 18.66
C LEU A 438 1.67 -11.73 17.57
N ALA A 439 1.25 -12.84 16.95
CA ALA A 439 0.16 -12.84 15.99
C ALA A 439 -1.17 -12.40 16.63
N ALA A 440 -1.51 -12.95 17.80
CA ALA A 440 -2.71 -12.56 18.55
C ALA A 440 -2.66 -11.09 19.02
N LEU A 441 -1.51 -10.61 19.51
CA LEU A 441 -1.33 -9.20 19.88
C LEU A 441 -1.42 -8.26 18.67
N LYS A 442 -0.98 -8.70 17.48
CA LYS A 442 -1.14 -7.94 16.24
C LYS A 442 -2.61 -7.84 15.87
N GLU A 443 -3.35 -8.93 15.97
CA GLU A 443 -4.81 -8.97 15.74
C GLU A 443 -5.55 -8.06 16.72
N VAL A 444 -5.22 -8.08 18.02
CA VAL A 444 -5.79 -7.17 19.02
C VAL A 444 -5.55 -5.72 18.65
N ASN A 445 -4.31 -5.36 18.28
CA ASN A 445 -3.99 -4.00 17.85
C ASN A 445 -4.73 -3.61 16.57
N GLN A 446 -4.87 -4.55 15.62
CA GLN A 446 -5.62 -4.32 14.38
C GLN A 446 -7.10 -4.06 14.68
N MET A 447 -7.72 -4.80 15.59
CA MET A 447 -9.11 -4.57 16.02
C MET A 447 -9.30 -3.21 16.68
N ILE A 448 -8.36 -2.77 17.53
CA ILE A 448 -8.39 -1.41 18.10
C ILE A 448 -8.30 -0.35 17.00
N GLN A 449 -7.45 -0.56 15.99
CA GLN A 449 -7.33 0.36 14.86
C GLN A 449 -8.60 0.36 14.00
N LYS A 450 -9.22 -0.81 13.73
CA LYS A 450 -10.49 -0.90 12.99
C LYS A 450 -11.60 -0.13 13.71
N ALA A 451 -11.78 -0.35 15.01
CA ALA A 451 -12.76 0.38 15.82
C ALA A 451 -12.48 1.89 15.89
N ALA A 452 -11.20 2.28 15.88
CA ALA A 452 -10.81 3.69 15.84
C ALA A 452 -11.05 4.33 14.46
N ARG A 453 -10.88 3.59 13.35
CA ARG A 453 -11.15 4.04 11.97
C ARG A 453 -12.65 4.28 11.70
N LEU A 454 -13.55 3.82 12.57
CA LEU A 454 -14.97 4.19 12.50
C LEU A 454 -15.25 5.63 12.96
N ARG A 455 -14.24 6.36 13.47
CA ARG A 455 -14.37 7.71 14.03
C ARG A 455 -13.31 8.65 13.45
N VAL A 456 -13.58 9.95 13.46
CA VAL A 456 -12.69 10.97 12.87
C VAL A 456 -12.34 12.03 13.92
N GLY A 457 -11.12 12.56 13.84
CA GLY A 457 -10.63 13.62 14.73
C GLY A 457 -10.23 13.13 16.12
N THR A 458 -10.56 13.92 17.14
CA THR A 458 -10.18 13.64 18.55
C THR A 458 -10.87 12.39 19.12
N ALA A 459 -12.05 12.02 18.61
CA ALA A 459 -12.75 10.80 18.99
C ALA A 459 -11.92 9.54 18.70
N LYS A 460 -11.18 9.53 17.58
CA LYS A 460 -10.29 8.41 17.21
C LYS A 460 -9.17 8.21 18.24
N THR A 461 -8.47 9.29 18.62
CA THR A 461 -7.36 9.21 19.58
C THR A 461 -7.85 8.85 20.98
N ARG A 462 -9.02 9.39 21.38
CA ARG A 462 -9.69 9.06 22.65
C ARG A 462 -9.99 7.57 22.76
N VAL A 463 -10.59 6.97 21.74
CA VAL A 463 -10.92 5.52 21.74
C VAL A 463 -9.66 4.67 21.79
N VAL A 464 -8.61 4.98 21.02
CA VAL A 464 -7.34 4.22 21.08
C VAL A 464 -6.72 4.27 22.47
N ALA A 465 -6.69 5.44 23.12
CA ALA A 465 -6.19 5.58 24.48
C ALA A 465 -7.04 4.81 25.49
N ALA A 466 -8.37 4.92 25.40
CA ALA A 466 -9.31 4.24 26.28
C ALA A 466 -9.25 2.71 26.12
N CYS A 467 -9.18 2.18 24.90
CA CYS A 467 -9.00 0.75 24.64
C CYS A 467 -7.67 0.23 25.22
N ARG A 468 -6.57 0.97 25.04
CA ARG A 468 -5.27 0.60 25.63
C ARG A 468 -5.31 0.58 27.15
N ASN A 469 -6.00 1.55 27.78
CA ASN A 469 -6.16 1.59 29.23
C ASN A 469 -7.04 0.44 29.73
N ALA A 470 -8.14 0.12 29.03
CA ALA A 470 -9.02 -1.00 29.37
C ALA A 470 -8.31 -2.36 29.29
N ILE A 471 -7.42 -2.54 28.31
CA ILE A 471 -6.57 -3.73 28.19
C ILE A 471 -5.57 -3.80 29.35
N LYS A 472 -4.94 -2.68 29.71
CA LYS A 472 -4.02 -2.63 30.87
C LYS A 472 -4.72 -2.96 32.19
N SER A 473 -5.97 -2.52 32.36
CA SER A 473 -6.78 -2.81 33.55
C SER A 473 -7.51 -4.17 33.47
N ASN A 474 -7.28 -4.96 32.42
CA ASN A 474 -7.94 -6.23 32.12
C ASN A 474 -9.49 -6.17 32.23
N ASN A 475 -10.11 -5.07 31.78
CA ASN A 475 -11.55 -4.87 31.84
C ASN A 475 -12.18 -5.04 30.46
N ILE A 476 -12.46 -6.31 30.12
CA ILE A 476 -13.01 -6.74 28.82
C ILE A 476 -14.39 -6.10 28.55
N HIS A 477 -15.26 -5.99 29.56
CA HIS A 477 -16.60 -5.42 29.38
C HIS A 477 -16.54 -3.92 29.04
N SER A 478 -15.68 -3.17 29.73
CA SER A 478 -15.46 -1.75 29.42
C SER A 478 -14.89 -1.57 28.01
N LEU A 479 -13.99 -2.46 27.58
CA LEU A 479 -13.39 -2.43 26.24
C LEU A 479 -14.45 -2.55 25.14
N PHE A 480 -15.36 -3.53 25.26
CA PHE A 480 -16.46 -3.70 24.30
C PHE A 480 -17.41 -2.50 24.28
N LYS A 481 -17.75 -1.96 25.46
CA LYS A 481 -18.61 -0.77 25.55
C LYS A 481 -17.97 0.45 24.89
N ILE A 482 -16.68 0.67 25.11
CA ILE A 482 -15.90 1.75 24.49
C ILE A 482 -15.85 1.57 22.98
N MET A 483 -15.66 0.36 22.46
CA MET A 483 -15.65 0.12 21.02
C MET A 483 -17.01 0.40 20.38
N LYS A 484 -18.11 0.00 21.03
CA LYS A 484 -19.47 0.22 20.54
C LYS A 484 -19.89 1.69 20.59
N LEU A 485 -19.76 2.35 21.74
CA LEU A 485 -20.33 3.68 21.97
C LEU A 485 -19.31 4.82 21.83
N GLY A 486 -18.01 4.54 21.91
CA GLY A 486 -16.95 5.57 21.89
C GLY A 486 -16.78 6.33 23.22
N GLU A 487 -17.74 6.22 24.13
CA GLU A 487 -17.68 6.83 25.46
C GLU A 487 -17.09 5.88 26.50
N THR A 488 -16.14 6.41 27.27
CA THR A 488 -15.92 5.91 28.62
C THR A 488 -17.08 6.42 29.45
N THR A 489 -18.00 5.56 29.88
CA THR A 489 -18.74 5.92 31.08
C THR A 489 -17.69 6.10 32.16
N ALA A 490 -17.37 7.35 32.48
CA ALA A 490 -16.84 7.70 33.76
C ALA A 490 -17.70 6.92 34.76
N ALA A 491 -17.07 6.05 35.54
CA ALA A 491 -17.74 5.48 36.69
C ALA A 491 -18.31 6.66 37.46
N VAL A 492 -19.64 6.78 37.45
CA VAL A 492 -20.33 7.57 38.46
C VAL A 492 -19.92 6.91 39.77
N ASN A 493 -19.23 7.69 40.61
CA ASN A 493 -18.70 7.29 41.91
C ASN A 493 -19.69 6.49 42.74
#